data_AF-A0A7S0EF48-F1
#
_entry.id   AF-A0A7S0EF48-F1
#
_cell.length_a   1.000
_cell.length_b   1.000
_cell.length_c   1.000
_cell.angle_alpha   90.00
_cell.angle_beta   90.00
_cell.angle_gamma   90.00
#
_symmetry.space_group_name_H-M   'P 1'
#
loop_
_entity.id
_entity.type
_entity.pdbx_description
1 polymer ?
#
loop_
_entity_poly.entity_id
_entity_poly.type
_entity_poly.pdbx_seq_one_letter_code
_entity_poly.pdbx_strand_id
1 'polypeptide(L)'
;GHPVLKDSQVSVSNAFLIQARSPIITLPVAVQTGFAVVNVTVQRAEEKAFCTSDGTMPTVLSDRCDRHFTVMQNHARVKAIAVGNDLIPSNTSISDMIIVRSYAPVFNPDGGTFEDMAEVTLNYPGPG
;
A
#
# COMPACT_ATOMS: atom_id res chain seq x y z
N GLY A 1 -29.57 38.29 -55.99
CA GLY A 1 -29.59 37.27 -54.91
C GLY A 1 -28.23 37.26 -54.26
N HIS A 2 -28.16 37.47 -52.95
CA HIS A 2 -26.90 37.43 -52.21
C HIS A 2 -26.47 35.97 -51.96
N PRO A 3 -25.17 35.64 -52.05
CA PRO A 3 -24.69 34.30 -51.78
C PRO A 3 -24.85 33.97 -50.28
N VAL A 4 -25.45 32.81 -50.00
CA VAL A 4 -25.53 32.26 -48.65
C VAL A 4 -24.15 31.72 -48.29
N LEU A 5 -23.49 32.36 -47.31
CA LEU A 5 -22.24 31.85 -46.74
C LEU A 5 -22.56 30.56 -45.98
N LYS A 6 -21.81 29.49 -46.24
CA LYS A 6 -21.91 28.27 -45.43
C LYS A 6 -21.38 28.55 -44.02
N ASP A 7 -22.06 28.02 -43.01
CA ASP A 7 -21.57 28.01 -41.63
C ASP A 7 -20.18 27.35 -41.59
N SER A 8 -19.27 27.90 -40.77
CA SER A 8 -17.93 27.34 -40.60
C SER A 8 -17.98 25.97 -39.92
N GLN A 9 -16.99 25.12 -40.18
CA GLN A 9 -16.89 23.83 -39.51
C GLN A 9 -16.72 24.03 -38.00
N VAL A 10 -17.55 23.35 -37.20
CA VAL A 10 -17.39 23.28 -35.75
C VAL A 10 -16.09 22.53 -35.44
N SER A 11 -15.11 23.23 -34.87
CA SER A 11 -13.88 22.61 -34.37
C SER A 11 -14.14 22.07 -32.96
N VAL A 12 -14.17 20.75 -32.82
CA VAL A 12 -14.23 20.10 -31.51
C VAL A 12 -12.80 19.99 -30.99
N SER A 13 -12.53 20.50 -29.80
CA SER A 13 -11.22 20.33 -29.15
C SER A 13 -10.96 18.85 -28.87
N ASN A 14 -9.70 18.41 -29.00
CA ASN A 14 -9.30 17.07 -28.56
C ASN A 14 -9.60 16.87 -27.06
N ALA A 15 -9.84 15.63 -26.65
CA ALA A 15 -10.01 15.29 -25.24
C ALA A 15 -8.72 15.57 -24.45
N PHE A 16 -8.82 16.27 -23.32
CA PHE A 16 -7.71 16.44 -22.39
C PHE A 16 -7.63 15.22 -21.48
N LEU A 17 -6.51 14.49 -21.53
CA LEU A 17 -6.23 13.41 -20.59
C LEU A 17 -5.56 14.01 -19.36
N ILE A 18 -6.23 13.95 -18.21
CA ILE A 18 -5.66 14.37 -16.93
C ILE A 18 -5.24 13.11 -16.16
N GLN A 19 -4.01 13.12 -15.65
CA GLN A 19 -3.48 12.04 -14.83
C GLN A 19 -3.79 12.26 -13.36
N ALA A 20 -4.21 11.20 -12.67
CA ALA A 20 -4.38 11.20 -11.21
C ALA A 20 -3.04 11.46 -10.51
N ARG A 21 -3.09 12.04 -9.32
CA ARG A 21 -1.86 12.36 -8.57
C ARG A 21 -1.38 11.13 -7.81
N SER A 22 -0.08 10.81 -7.88
CA SER A 22 0.48 9.63 -7.22
C SER A 22 0.19 9.62 -5.72
N PRO A 23 -0.23 8.48 -5.13
CA PRO A 23 -0.55 8.41 -3.71
C PRO A 23 0.71 8.57 -2.87
N ILE A 24 0.56 9.08 -1.64
CA ILE A 24 1.66 9.20 -0.68
C ILE A 24 1.63 7.95 0.21
N ILE A 25 2.73 7.21 0.23
CA ILE A 25 2.92 6.05 1.10
C ILE A 25 3.84 6.48 2.26
N THR A 26 3.39 6.26 3.49
CA THR A 26 4.15 6.58 4.69
C THR A 26 4.33 5.31 5.51
N LEU A 27 5.58 5.05 5.89
CA LEU A 27 5.97 3.95 6.75
C LEU A 27 6.32 4.46 8.16
N PRO A 28 6.27 3.59 9.18
CA PRO A 28 6.78 3.91 10.49
C PRO A 28 8.30 4.09 10.39
N VAL A 29 8.83 5.13 11.03
CA VAL A 29 10.28 5.37 11.07
C VAL A 29 11.04 4.32 11.90
N ALA A 30 10.32 3.57 12.73
CA ALA A 30 10.87 2.53 13.58
C ALA A 30 10.56 1.14 13.03
N VAL A 31 11.52 0.24 13.16
CA VAL A 31 11.32 -1.19 12.89
C VAL A 31 10.25 -1.73 13.83
N GLN A 32 9.25 -2.40 13.27
CA GLN A 32 8.15 -2.99 14.03
C GLN A 32 8.36 -4.49 14.25
N THR A 33 7.76 -5.06 15.29
CA THR A 33 7.84 -6.50 15.59
C THR A 33 6.56 -7.19 15.15
N GLY A 34 6.67 -8.28 14.40
CA GLY A 34 5.55 -9.08 13.90
C GLY A 34 4.84 -8.51 12.66
N PHE A 35 4.57 -7.21 12.62
CA PHE A 35 3.93 -6.54 11.48
C PHE A 35 4.43 -5.11 11.33
N ALA A 36 4.29 -4.53 10.14
CA ALA A 36 4.50 -3.11 9.85
C ALA A 36 3.18 -2.43 9.47
N VAL A 37 2.88 -1.27 10.05
CA VAL A 37 1.71 -0.45 9.66
C VAL A 37 2.08 0.47 8.50
N VAL A 38 1.39 0.33 7.38
CA VAL A 38 1.56 1.17 6.19
C VAL A 38 0.38 2.12 6.08
N ASN A 39 0.65 3.41 5.88
CA ASN A 39 -0.39 4.39 5.60
C ASN A 39 -0.29 4.87 4.16
N VAL A 40 -1.39 4.82 3.42
CA VAL A 40 -1.46 5.31 2.04
C VAL A 40 -2.55 6.36 1.96
N THR A 41 -2.21 7.52 1.41
CA THR A 41 -3.12 8.66 1.28
C THR A 41 -3.21 9.11 -0.17
N VAL A 42 -4.44 9.29 -0.63
CA VAL A 42 -4.73 9.94 -1.92
C VAL A 42 -4.66 11.44 -1.76
N GLN A 43 -4.29 12.15 -2.84
CA GLN A 43 -4.10 13.60 -2.78
C GLN A 43 -5.35 14.38 -3.21
N ARG A 44 -6.38 13.70 -3.75
CA ARG A 44 -7.69 14.26 -4.04
C ARG A 44 -8.77 13.38 -3.41
N ALA A 45 -9.83 14.00 -2.89
CA ALA A 45 -10.90 13.30 -2.17
C ALA A 45 -11.68 12.29 -3.04
N GLU A 46 -11.74 12.52 -4.35
CA GLU A 46 -12.45 11.66 -5.32
C GLU A 46 -11.60 10.46 -5.80
N GLU A 47 -10.30 10.43 -5.47
CA GLU A 47 -9.37 9.39 -5.93
C GLU A 47 -9.38 8.18 -4.98
N LYS A 48 -9.12 7.00 -5.53
CA LYS A 48 -8.97 5.75 -4.79
C LYS A 48 -7.56 5.21 -5.00
N ALA A 49 -6.94 4.68 -3.95
CA ALA A 49 -5.64 4.02 -4.04
C ALA A 49 -5.79 2.50 -4.12
N PHE A 50 -5.07 1.89 -5.05
CA PHE A 50 -4.96 0.44 -5.21
C PHE A 50 -3.50 0.04 -5.08
N CYS A 51 -3.19 -1.01 -4.33
CA CYS A 51 -1.82 -1.41 -4.07
C CYS A 51 -1.60 -2.91 -3.95
N THR A 52 -0.32 -3.25 -3.94
CA THR A 52 0.23 -4.59 -3.73
C THR A 52 1.30 -4.50 -2.64
N SER A 53 1.33 -5.47 -1.74
CA SER A 53 2.31 -5.55 -0.65
C SER A 53 3.49 -6.48 -0.95
N ASP A 54 3.39 -7.27 -2.02
CA ASP A 54 4.42 -8.23 -2.47
C ASP A 54 5.43 -7.60 -3.46
N GLY A 55 5.30 -6.31 -3.75
CA GLY A 55 6.14 -5.59 -4.70
C GLY A 55 5.79 -5.84 -6.17
N THR A 56 4.71 -6.55 -6.50
CA THR A 56 4.22 -6.66 -7.89
C THR A 56 3.60 -5.35 -8.37
N MET A 57 3.40 -5.18 -9.67
CA MET A 57 2.84 -3.93 -10.20
C MET A 57 1.35 -3.83 -9.89
N PRO A 58 0.89 -2.77 -9.20
CA PRO A 58 -0.53 -2.62 -8.89
C PRO A 58 -1.32 -2.27 -10.14
N THR A 59 -2.56 -2.73 -10.19
CA THR A 59 -3.53 -2.42 -11.24
C THR A 59 -4.85 -1.97 -10.59
N VAL A 60 -5.82 -1.56 -11.41
CA VAL A 60 -7.17 -1.20 -10.92
C VAL A 60 -7.93 -2.39 -10.30
N LEU A 61 -7.43 -3.62 -10.51
CA LEU A 61 -7.95 -4.85 -9.93
C LEU A 61 -7.23 -5.25 -8.64
N SER A 62 -6.15 -4.56 -8.27
CA SER A 62 -5.44 -4.79 -7.01
C SER A 62 -6.32 -4.39 -5.81
N ASP A 63 -5.88 -4.76 -4.61
CA ASP A 63 -6.61 -4.42 -3.40
C ASP A 63 -6.62 -2.91 -3.16
N ARG A 64 -7.78 -2.41 -2.73
CA ARG A 64 -7.94 -1.02 -2.34
C ARG A 64 -7.27 -0.79 -0.98
N CYS A 65 -6.45 0.25 -0.90
CA CYS A 65 -5.65 0.53 0.29
C CYS A 65 -5.51 2.02 0.58
N ASP A 66 -6.54 2.81 0.30
CA ASP A 66 -6.67 4.23 0.67
C ASP A 66 -6.79 4.49 2.19
N ARG A 67 -6.37 3.53 3.02
CA ARG A 67 -6.39 3.57 4.49
C ARG A 67 -5.16 2.84 5.01
N HIS A 68 -4.93 2.93 6.32
CA HIS A 68 -3.89 2.15 6.97
C HIS A 68 -4.12 0.63 6.84
N PHE A 69 -3.06 -0.14 6.67
CA PHE A 69 -3.10 -1.59 6.69
C PHE A 69 -1.79 -2.16 7.23
N THR A 70 -1.78 -3.43 7.59
CA THR A 70 -0.60 -4.12 8.16
C THR A 70 0.03 -5.06 7.15
N VAL A 71 1.36 -5.05 7.09
CA VAL A 71 2.17 -5.98 6.29
C VAL A 71 3.03 -6.81 7.24
N MET A 72 2.93 -8.13 7.15
CA MET A 72 3.71 -9.05 8.00
C MET A 72 4.98 -9.55 7.32
N GLN A 73 5.14 -9.30 6.02
CA GLN A 73 6.27 -9.77 5.25
C GLN A 73 7.48 -8.84 5.43
N ASN A 74 8.61 -9.41 5.85
CA ASN A 74 9.86 -8.67 5.98
C ASN A 74 10.53 -8.44 4.61
N HIS A 75 11.24 -7.32 4.45
CA HIS A 75 11.85 -6.86 3.20
C HIS A 75 10.85 -6.64 2.03
N ALA A 76 9.56 -6.55 2.34
CA ALA A 76 8.53 -6.24 1.36
C ALA A 76 8.56 -4.76 0.95
N ARG A 77 7.95 -4.45 -0.20
CA ARG A 77 7.71 -3.07 -0.66
C ARG A 77 6.27 -2.94 -1.10
N VAL A 78 5.61 -1.90 -0.63
CA VAL A 78 4.25 -1.57 -1.07
C VAL A 78 4.35 -0.72 -2.32
N LYS A 79 3.59 -1.09 -3.35
CA LYS A 79 3.43 -0.30 -4.56
C LYS A 79 1.98 0.12 -4.71
N ALA A 80 1.72 1.40 -4.97
CA ALA A 80 0.36 1.92 -5.05
C ALA A 80 0.15 2.82 -6.28
N ILE A 81 -1.06 2.79 -6.83
CA ILE A 81 -1.55 3.73 -7.84
C ILE A 81 -2.81 4.41 -7.34
N ALA A 82 -3.03 5.66 -7.75
CA ALA A 82 -4.27 6.38 -7.55
C ALA A 82 -5.08 6.38 -8.84
N VAL A 83 -6.39 6.22 -8.71
CA VAL A 83 -7.35 6.20 -9.81
C VAL A 83 -8.49 7.13 -9.44
N GLY A 84 -8.83 8.06 -10.34
CA GLY A 84 -9.99 8.94 -10.21
C GLY A 84 -10.94 8.80 -11.40
N ASN A 85 -12.14 9.35 -11.27
CA ASN A 85 -13.12 9.33 -12.36
C ASN A 85 -12.62 10.11 -13.56
N ASP A 86 -12.71 9.51 -14.75
CA ASP A 86 -12.29 10.10 -16.03
C ASP A 86 -10.81 10.56 -16.07
N LEU A 87 -9.99 10.06 -15.13
CA LEU A 87 -8.55 10.29 -15.09
C LEU A 87 -7.81 9.04 -15.54
N ILE A 88 -6.67 9.23 -16.20
CA ILE A 88 -5.72 8.13 -16.38
C ILE A 88 -5.05 7.82 -15.02
N PRO A 89 -4.74 6.55 -14.71
CA PRO A 89 -4.10 6.17 -13.45
C PRO A 89 -2.79 6.93 -13.19
N SER A 90 -2.50 7.19 -11.92
CA SER A 90 -1.25 7.85 -11.53
C SER A 90 -0.03 6.98 -11.84
N ASN A 91 1.15 7.59 -11.82
CA ASN A 91 2.39 6.83 -11.73
C ASN A 91 2.40 6.00 -10.44
N THR A 92 3.07 4.85 -10.49
CA THR A 92 3.22 3.96 -9.33
C THR A 92 4.10 4.60 -8.27
N SER A 93 3.55 4.79 -7.06
CA SER A 93 4.31 5.10 -5.86
C SER A 93 4.89 3.82 -5.27
N ILE A 94 6.11 3.91 -4.76
CA ILE A 94 6.81 2.78 -4.14
C ILE A 94 7.21 3.22 -2.73
N SER A 95 6.92 2.39 -1.73
CA SER A 95 7.36 2.63 -0.37
C SER A 95 8.86 2.36 -0.20
N ASP A 96 9.43 2.86 0.88
CA ASP A 96 10.71 2.32 1.37
C ASP A 96 10.56 0.83 1.73
N MET A 97 11.70 0.17 1.94
CA MET A 97 11.72 -1.22 2.34
C MET A 97 11.10 -1.39 3.73
N ILE A 98 10.12 -2.29 3.84
CA ILE A 98 9.50 -2.64 5.11
C ILE A 98 10.44 -3.57 5.87
N ILE A 99 10.79 -3.19 7.09
CA ILE A 99 11.59 -3.99 8.01
C ILE A 99 10.72 -4.39 9.20
N VAL A 100 10.53 -5.69 9.37
CA VAL A 100 9.80 -6.30 10.48
C VAL A 100 10.71 -7.27 11.21
N ARG A 101 10.77 -7.17 12.54
CA ARG A 101 11.48 -8.13 13.41
C ARG A 101 10.55 -9.27 13.79
N SER A 102 11.13 -10.47 13.84
CA SER A 102 10.44 -11.61 14.45
C SER A 102 10.31 -11.40 15.96
N TYR A 103 9.30 -12.03 16.56
CA TYR A 103 9.22 -12.16 18.00
C TYR A 103 10.37 -13.04 18.52
N ALA A 104 10.93 -12.66 19.67
CA ALA A 104 11.83 -13.53 20.40
C ALA A 104 11.04 -14.74 20.95
N PRO A 105 11.59 -15.97 20.88
CA PRO A 105 10.98 -17.11 21.53
C PRO A 105 10.97 -16.92 23.05
N VAL A 106 9.93 -17.44 23.71
CA VAL A 106 9.82 -17.44 25.17
C VAL A 106 10.03 -18.86 25.67
N PHE A 107 10.95 -19.03 26.62
CA PHE A 107 11.19 -20.29 27.32
C PHE A 107 10.48 -20.25 28.67
N ASN A 108 9.70 -21.27 28.97
CA ASN A 108 9.11 -21.47 30.29
C ASN A 108 9.43 -22.89 30.78
N PRO A 109 9.94 -23.08 32.01
CA PRO A 109 10.33 -22.05 32.98
C PRO A 109 11.61 -21.31 32.56
N ASP A 110 11.73 -20.03 32.96
CA ASP A 110 13.03 -19.36 32.99
C ASP A 110 13.95 -20.18 33.90
N GLY A 111 15.15 -20.53 33.43
CA GLY A 111 16.02 -21.52 34.08
C GLY A 111 16.19 -21.32 35.59
N GLY A 112 16.33 -22.42 36.32
CA GLY A 112 16.47 -22.47 37.77
C GLY A 112 16.99 -23.84 38.24
N THR A 113 17.16 -24.03 39.55
CA THR A 113 17.49 -25.34 40.12
C THR A 113 16.21 -26.14 40.29
N PHE A 114 16.10 -27.28 39.62
CA PHE A 114 14.96 -28.19 39.73
C PHE A 114 15.44 -29.50 40.36
N GLU A 115 14.82 -29.91 41.47
CA GLU A 115 15.25 -31.10 42.21
C GLU A 115 14.70 -32.42 41.66
N ASP A 116 13.73 -32.38 40.74
CA ASP A 116 13.03 -33.58 40.24
C ASP A 116 12.91 -33.59 38.71
N MET A 117 12.00 -32.81 38.12
CA MET A 117 11.87 -32.62 36.67
C MET A 117 11.52 -31.17 36.32
N ALA A 118 11.99 -30.71 35.16
CA ALA A 118 11.60 -29.44 34.56
C ALA A 118 11.00 -29.68 33.17
N GLU A 119 9.75 -29.27 32.98
CA GLU A 119 9.09 -29.30 31.68
C GLU A 119 9.34 -27.97 30.97
N VAL A 120 10.05 -28.00 29.84
CA VAL A 120 10.34 -26.81 29.04
C VAL A 120 9.33 -26.68 27.92
N THR A 121 8.57 -25.59 27.94
CA THR A 121 7.67 -25.20 26.86
C THR A 121 8.31 -24.08 26.02
N LEU A 122 8.36 -24.28 24.71
CA LEU A 122 8.77 -23.27 23.74
C LEU A 122 7.54 -22.66 23.06
N ASN A 123 7.28 -21.38 23.32
CA ASN A 123 6.11 -20.69 22.78
C ASN A 123 6.52 -19.59 21.78
N TYR A 124 5.76 -19.48 20.69
CA TYR A 124 5.83 -18.34 19.77
C TYR A 124 4.76 -17.31 20.15
N PRO A 125 5.14 -16.07 20.53
CA PRO A 125 4.17 -15.09 21.02
C PRO A 125 3.54 -14.22 19.91
N GLY A 126 3.86 -14.46 18.63
CA GLY A 126 3.27 -13.72 17.51
C GLY A 126 1.91 -14.28 17.06
N PRO A 127 1.11 -13.49 16.31
CA PRO A 127 -0.09 -14.00 15.67
C PRO A 127 0.28 -15.11 14.66
N GLY A 128 -0.45 -16.22 14.73
CA GLY A 128 -0.22 -17.43 13.93
C GLY A 128 -0.59 -17.28 12.47
#